data_AF-A0A847X0M9-F1
#
_entry.id   AF-A0A847X0M9-F1
#
_cell.length_a   1.000
_cell.length_b   1.000
_cell.length_c   1.000
_cell.angle_alpha   90.00
_cell.angle_beta   90.00
_cell.angle_gamma   90.00
#
_symmetry.space_group_name_H-M   'P 1'
#
loop_
_entity.id
_entity.type
_entity.pdbx_description
1 polymer ?
#
loop_
_entity_poly.entity_id
_entity_poly.type
_entity_poly.pdbx_seq_one_letter_code
_entity_poly.pdbx_strand_id
1 'polypeptide(L)'
;MQVEPIIRRYKDLISEEAAAFNLGIPVEAMRDFATASYFNLAKGIENELSSAEVSFSSAELDHLFGFYQDTAPLAEKSAEIISFSDAMLMFPAGRRPWFALWEQILWGNIVSGVHRERTKSLTETVCVRASQIDKEALTARMGELPTPEIDNVTIGSARLSLGIQSYPVFTAAVDGELFKLNADKTVPYVQVKDFARRFILVNEIGMRSGIGRHMLRGWLEDNGVLPMRDLGVKGGLLYDRQQVEDTRGLA
;
A
#
# COMPACT_ATOMS: atom_id res chain seq x y z
N MET A 1 -8.78 22.38 -38.32
CA MET A 1 -8.80 21.99 -36.90
C MET A 1 -7.45 22.37 -36.33
N GLN A 2 -7.39 23.50 -35.60
CA GLN A 2 -6.14 23.99 -35.01
C GLN A 2 -5.84 23.16 -33.76
N VAL A 3 -4.66 22.53 -33.74
CA VAL A 3 -4.10 21.93 -32.53
C VAL A 3 -3.51 23.09 -31.74
N GLU A 4 -4.22 23.57 -30.72
CA GLU A 4 -3.63 24.51 -29.77
C GLU A 4 -2.50 23.80 -29.02
N PRO A 5 -1.30 24.39 -28.93
CA PRO A 5 -0.23 23.83 -28.13
C PRO A 5 -0.65 23.93 -26.67
N ILE A 6 -0.87 22.78 -26.02
CA ILE A 6 -1.17 22.69 -24.60
C ILE A 6 0.09 23.06 -23.82
N ILE A 7 0.39 24.36 -23.74
CA ILE A 7 1.25 24.94 -22.71
C ILE A 7 0.33 25.19 -21.50
N ARG A 8 -0.28 24.14 -20.95
CA ARG A 8 -0.97 24.22 -19.67
C ARG A 8 0.08 24.12 -18.56
N ARG A 9 0.41 25.30 -18.03
CA ARG A 9 1.04 25.63 -16.74
C ARG A 9 1.62 24.43 -15.95
N TYR A 10 2.94 24.29 -16.06
CA TYR A 10 3.82 23.45 -15.23
C TYR A 10 3.61 23.54 -13.71
N LYS A 11 2.91 24.57 -13.20
CA LYS A 11 2.64 24.75 -11.77
C LYS A 11 1.56 23.81 -11.22
N ASP A 12 0.74 23.23 -12.09
CA ASP A 12 -0.47 22.50 -11.68
C ASP A 12 -0.30 20.98 -11.84
N LEU A 13 0.94 20.48 -11.93
CA LEU A 13 1.25 19.06 -12.12
C LEU A 13 2.10 18.53 -10.96
N ILE A 14 1.69 17.37 -10.44
CA ILE A 14 2.34 16.64 -9.33
C ILE A 14 2.88 15.32 -9.89
N SER A 15 4.11 14.94 -9.48
CA SER A 15 4.70 13.67 -9.90
C SER A 15 3.93 12.47 -9.35
N GLU A 16 4.00 11.33 -10.03
CA GLU A 16 3.37 10.08 -9.58
C GLU A 16 3.80 9.70 -8.15
N GLU A 17 5.08 9.91 -7.79
CA GLU A 17 5.61 9.60 -6.47
C GLU A 17 5.04 10.52 -5.38
N ALA A 18 4.93 11.82 -5.66
CA ALA A 18 4.36 12.77 -4.73
C ALA A 18 2.85 12.54 -4.52
N ALA A 19 2.13 12.19 -5.58
CA ALA A 19 0.72 11.82 -5.50
C ALA A 19 0.52 10.52 -4.69
N ALA A 20 1.33 9.49 -4.95
CA ALA A 20 1.30 8.22 -4.22
C ALA A 20 1.61 8.41 -2.73
N PHE A 21 2.61 9.23 -2.41
CA PHE A 21 2.97 9.57 -1.03
C PHE A 21 1.81 10.22 -0.28
N ASN A 22 1.12 11.19 -0.89
CA ASN A 22 -0.02 11.87 -0.28
C ASN A 22 -1.22 10.93 -0.06
N LEU A 23 -1.41 9.94 -0.93
CA LEU A 23 -2.45 8.93 -0.77
C LEU A 23 -2.04 7.77 0.17
N GLY A 24 -0.76 7.71 0.55
CA GLY A 24 -0.22 6.61 1.34
C GLY A 24 -0.28 5.26 0.61
N ILE A 25 -0.17 5.27 -0.72
CA ILE A 25 -0.22 4.09 -1.59
C ILE A 25 1.14 3.87 -2.28
N PRO A 26 1.43 2.64 -2.76
CA PRO A 26 2.58 2.41 -3.63
C PRO A 26 2.45 3.20 -4.94
N VAL A 27 3.58 3.67 -5.47
CA VAL A 27 3.63 4.42 -6.74
C VAL A 27 2.92 3.66 -7.86
N GLU A 28 3.08 2.35 -7.89
CA GLU A 28 2.55 1.49 -8.93
C GLU A 28 1.03 1.38 -8.88
N ALA A 29 0.42 1.65 -7.72
CA ALA A 29 -1.02 1.73 -7.58
C ALA A 29 -1.60 3.00 -8.22
N MET A 30 -0.83 4.09 -8.36
CA MET A 30 -1.29 5.31 -9.05
C MET A 30 -1.69 5.05 -10.50
N ARG A 31 -1.06 4.08 -11.15
CA ARG A 31 -1.38 3.68 -12.52
C ARG A 31 -2.78 3.07 -12.63
N ASP A 32 -3.27 2.41 -11.59
CA ASP A 32 -4.64 1.89 -11.54
C ASP A 32 -5.66 3.05 -11.49
N PHE A 33 -5.38 4.11 -10.74
CA PHE A 33 -6.20 5.33 -10.70
C PHE A 33 -6.25 6.03 -12.06
N ALA A 34 -5.10 6.08 -12.73
CA ALA A 34 -4.96 6.67 -14.05
C ALA A 34 -5.72 5.88 -15.13
N THR A 35 -5.64 4.55 -15.09
CA THR A 35 -6.34 3.65 -16.02
C THR A 35 -7.86 3.72 -15.84
N ALA A 36 -8.33 3.90 -14.60
CA ALA A 36 -9.74 4.03 -14.27
C ALA A 36 -10.35 5.40 -14.64
N SER A 37 -9.61 6.29 -15.32
CA SER A 37 -10.05 7.62 -15.75
C SER A 37 -10.47 8.57 -14.62
N TYR A 38 -10.04 8.31 -13.38
CA TYR A 38 -10.26 9.24 -12.25
C TYR A 38 -9.34 10.46 -12.29
N PHE A 39 -8.24 10.38 -13.04
CA PHE A 39 -7.32 11.48 -13.29
C PHE A 39 -7.03 11.59 -14.78
N ASN A 40 -6.92 12.81 -15.28
CA ASN A 40 -6.39 13.03 -16.63
C ASN A 40 -4.88 12.83 -16.59
N LEU A 41 -4.40 11.73 -17.19
CA LEU A 41 -2.98 11.51 -17.42
C LEU A 41 -2.43 12.60 -18.35
N ALA A 42 -1.57 13.47 -17.82
CA ALA A 42 -0.67 14.24 -18.66
C ALA A 42 0.55 13.35 -18.98
N LYS A 43 0.76 13.02 -20.26
CA LYS A 43 2.02 12.40 -20.70
C LYS A 43 3.17 13.37 -20.38
N GLY A 44 4.23 12.82 -19.80
CA GLY A 44 5.30 13.52 -19.09
C GLY A 44 5.81 14.83 -19.71
N ILE A 45 6.22 15.70 -18.80
CA ILE A 45 7.02 16.89 -19.08
C ILE A 45 8.49 16.45 -19.15
N GLU A 46 9.17 16.65 -20.29
CA GLU A 46 10.63 16.74 -20.30
C GLU A 46 11.02 18.14 -19.77
N ASN A 47 11.53 18.22 -18.54
CA ASN A 47 12.19 19.43 -18.04
C ASN A 47 13.53 19.06 -17.39
N GLU A 48 14.46 20.03 -17.29
CA GLU A 48 15.83 19.88 -16.75
C GLU A 48 15.92 19.35 -15.30
N LEU A 49 14.79 19.25 -14.56
CA LEU A 49 14.76 18.97 -13.12
C LEU A 49 14.08 17.63 -12.73
N SER A 50 13.32 16.98 -13.61
CA SER A 50 12.74 15.65 -13.34
C SER A 50 12.26 14.95 -14.61
N SER A 51 12.51 13.64 -14.71
CA SER A 51 12.02 12.77 -15.79
C SER A 51 10.85 11.89 -15.33
N ALA A 52 9.79 12.48 -14.81
CA ALA A 52 8.59 11.71 -14.47
C ALA A 52 7.81 11.39 -15.75
N GLU A 53 7.73 10.11 -16.12
CA GLU A 53 6.99 9.67 -17.32
C GLU A 53 5.48 9.96 -17.23
N VAL A 54 4.96 10.08 -16.00
CA VAL A 54 3.55 10.29 -15.67
C VAL A 54 3.41 11.43 -14.65
N SER A 55 2.48 12.34 -14.88
CA SER A 55 2.13 13.41 -13.94
C SER A 55 0.62 13.59 -13.82
N PHE A 56 0.18 14.05 -12.65
CA PHE A 56 -1.24 14.22 -12.28
C PHE A 56 -1.56 15.69 -12.07
N SER A 57 -2.79 16.11 -12.37
CA SER A 57 -3.22 17.48 -12.08
C SER A 57 -3.34 17.69 -10.56
N SER A 58 -2.66 18.72 -10.04
CA SER A 58 -2.83 19.19 -8.66
C SER A 58 -4.30 19.45 -8.35
N ALA A 59 -5.06 20.07 -9.25
CA ALA A 59 -6.46 20.38 -8.99
C ALA A 59 -7.35 19.14 -8.83
N GLU A 60 -7.11 18.08 -9.61
CA GLU A 60 -7.85 16.82 -9.49
C GLU A 60 -7.48 16.07 -8.21
N LEU A 61 -6.18 16.08 -7.87
CA LEU A 61 -5.68 15.54 -6.62
C LEU A 61 -6.21 16.33 -5.42
N ASP A 62 -6.19 17.67 -5.47
CA ASP A 62 -6.71 18.56 -4.43
C ASP A 62 -8.22 18.43 -4.27
N HIS A 63 -8.97 18.13 -5.35
CA HIS A 63 -10.40 17.82 -5.23
C HIS A 63 -10.62 16.49 -4.51
N LEU A 64 -9.82 15.47 -4.81
CA LEU A 64 -9.86 14.18 -4.11
C LEU A 64 -9.39 14.29 -2.64
N PHE A 65 -8.35 15.08 -2.39
CA PHE A 65 -7.82 15.36 -1.05
C PHE A 65 -8.75 16.24 -0.25
N GLY A 66 -9.30 17.30 -0.84
CA GLY A 66 -10.23 18.24 -0.22
C GLY A 66 -11.56 17.58 0.13
N PHE A 67 -12.13 16.78 -0.79
CA PHE A 67 -13.32 16.00 -0.49
C PHE A 67 -13.11 15.09 0.71
N TYR A 68 -11.96 14.41 0.79
CA TYR A 68 -11.65 13.52 1.90
C TYR A 68 -11.37 14.27 3.21
N GLN A 69 -10.52 15.30 3.20
CA GLN A 69 -10.12 16.04 4.41
C GLN A 69 -11.26 16.85 5.03
N ASP A 70 -12.16 17.41 4.22
CA ASP A 70 -13.26 18.26 4.71
C ASP A 70 -14.45 17.45 5.24
N THR A 71 -14.55 16.16 4.89
CA THR A 71 -15.70 15.31 5.24
C THR A 71 -15.39 14.18 6.20
N ALA A 72 -14.11 13.81 6.35
CA ALA A 72 -13.70 12.69 7.19
C ALA A 72 -13.62 13.12 8.67
N PRO A 73 -14.45 12.54 9.57
CA PRO A 73 -14.35 12.82 10.99
C PRO A 73 -13.00 12.35 11.56
N LEU A 74 -12.57 12.97 12.66
CA LEU A 74 -11.45 12.44 13.45
C LEU A 74 -11.80 11.04 13.95
N ALA A 75 -10.96 10.08 13.60
CA ALA A 75 -11.13 8.69 13.98
C ALA A 75 -10.13 8.28 15.07
N GLU A 76 -10.62 7.63 16.12
CA GLU A 76 -9.76 6.90 17.06
C GLU A 76 -9.50 5.50 16.50
N LYS A 77 -8.22 5.11 16.40
CA LYS A 77 -7.84 3.74 16.00
C LYS A 77 -8.43 2.75 17.00
N SER A 78 -9.11 1.74 16.47
CA SER A 78 -9.66 0.62 17.24
C SER A 78 -9.49 -0.67 16.44
N ALA A 79 -9.90 -1.81 16.98
CA ALA A 79 -9.93 -3.05 16.20
C ALA A 79 -10.87 -2.96 14.99
N GLU A 80 -11.85 -2.06 15.03
CA GLU A 80 -12.83 -1.86 13.96
C GLU A 80 -12.41 -0.75 12.97
N ILE A 81 -11.58 0.20 13.41
CA ILE A 81 -11.09 1.31 12.60
C ILE A 81 -9.58 1.20 12.44
N ILE A 82 -9.15 0.75 11.26
CA ILE A 82 -7.75 0.47 10.91
C ILE A 82 -7.25 1.48 9.88
N SER A 83 -5.92 1.65 9.75
CA SER A 83 -5.40 2.51 8.68
C SER A 83 -5.69 1.91 7.31
N PHE A 84 -5.75 2.76 6.29
CA PHE A 84 -5.91 2.35 4.90
C PHE A 84 -4.80 1.37 4.46
N SER A 85 -3.56 1.62 4.89
CA SER A 85 -2.43 0.73 4.65
C SER A 85 -2.51 -0.60 5.43
N ASP A 86 -3.16 -0.62 6.61
CA ASP A 86 -3.43 -1.85 7.36
C ASP A 86 -4.56 -2.67 6.73
N ALA A 87 -5.58 -2.00 6.17
CA ALA A 87 -6.65 -2.66 5.43
C ALA A 87 -6.13 -3.48 4.24
N MET A 88 -5.06 -3.00 3.60
CA MET A 88 -4.38 -3.73 2.54
C MET A 88 -3.77 -5.06 2.99
N LEU A 89 -3.45 -5.22 4.28
CA LEU A 89 -2.95 -6.48 4.84
C LEU A 89 -4.00 -7.57 4.93
N MET A 90 -5.28 -7.24 4.74
CA MET A 90 -6.37 -8.21 4.64
C MET A 90 -6.31 -9.02 3.36
N PHE A 91 -5.52 -8.57 2.37
CA PHE A 91 -5.31 -9.19 1.07
C PHE A 91 -3.89 -9.78 1.01
N PRO A 92 -3.65 -10.83 0.19
CA PRO A 92 -2.32 -11.37 -0.03
C PRO A 92 -1.29 -10.30 -0.41
N ALA A 93 -0.04 -10.46 0.04
CA ALA A 93 1.05 -9.56 -0.34
C ALA A 93 1.33 -9.59 -1.85
N GLY A 94 1.75 -8.45 -2.41
CA GLY A 94 1.94 -8.25 -3.85
C GLY A 94 1.11 -7.09 -4.38
N ARG A 95 0.41 -7.28 -5.51
CA ARG A 95 -0.60 -6.30 -5.96
C ARG A 95 -1.79 -6.42 -5.00
N ARG A 96 -2.20 -5.30 -4.41
CA ARG A 96 -3.35 -5.21 -3.49
C ARG A 96 -4.40 -4.26 -4.07
N PRO A 97 -5.67 -4.30 -3.62
CA PRO A 97 -6.75 -3.54 -4.22
C PRO A 97 -6.74 -2.07 -3.76
N TRP A 98 -5.59 -1.41 -3.86
CA TRP A 98 -5.40 -0.02 -3.41
C TRP A 98 -6.44 0.90 -4.04
N PHE A 99 -6.56 0.87 -5.37
CA PHE A 99 -7.55 1.67 -6.09
C PHE A 99 -8.98 1.26 -5.76
N ALA A 100 -9.29 -0.04 -5.84
CA ALA A 100 -10.66 -0.51 -5.65
C ALA A 100 -11.18 -0.22 -4.22
N LEU A 101 -10.33 -0.32 -3.18
CA LEU A 101 -10.71 0.07 -1.83
C LEU A 101 -10.90 1.59 -1.73
N TRP A 102 -10.01 2.38 -2.34
CA TRP A 102 -10.15 3.84 -2.35
C TRP A 102 -11.45 4.29 -3.02
N GLU A 103 -11.84 3.64 -4.11
CA GLU A 103 -13.10 3.90 -4.81
C GLU A 103 -14.32 3.64 -3.91
N GLN A 104 -14.30 2.59 -3.10
CA GLN A 104 -15.38 2.35 -2.11
C GLN A 104 -15.48 3.45 -1.06
N ILE A 105 -14.35 4.10 -0.72
CA ILE A 105 -14.35 5.27 0.17
C ILE A 105 -14.99 6.47 -0.53
N LEU A 106 -14.58 6.76 -1.78
CA LEU A 106 -15.11 7.88 -2.55
C LEU A 106 -16.62 7.77 -2.81
N TRP A 107 -17.12 6.55 -3.02
CA TRP A 107 -18.54 6.30 -3.21
C TRP A 107 -19.34 6.23 -1.90
N GLY A 108 -18.70 6.39 -0.74
CA GLY A 108 -19.36 6.37 0.56
C GLY A 108 -19.82 4.97 1.01
N ASN A 109 -19.33 3.91 0.36
CA ASN A 109 -19.64 2.53 0.75
C ASN A 109 -18.86 2.08 1.99
N ILE A 110 -17.70 2.70 2.23
CA ILE A 110 -16.87 2.47 3.41
C ILE A 110 -16.75 3.75 4.20
N VAL A 111 -17.10 3.67 5.49
CA VAL A 111 -16.86 4.75 6.45
C VAL A 111 -15.36 4.93 6.62
N SER A 112 -14.91 6.15 6.36
CA SER A 112 -13.52 6.57 6.51
C SER A 112 -13.40 7.73 7.50
N GLY A 113 -12.17 7.97 7.98
CA GLY A 113 -11.87 9.01 8.96
C GLY A 113 -10.38 9.32 9.00
N VAL A 114 -10.00 10.49 9.49
CA VAL A 114 -8.59 10.87 9.64
C VAL A 114 -8.12 10.58 11.06
N HIS A 115 -7.02 9.85 11.19
CA HIS A 115 -6.34 9.67 12.46
C HIS A 115 -5.07 10.52 12.52
N ARG A 116 -4.94 11.33 13.57
CA ARG A 116 -3.70 12.05 13.92
C ARG A 116 -3.03 11.34 15.08
N GLU A 117 -1.86 10.77 14.83
CA GLU A 117 -1.11 10.06 15.86
C GLU A 117 -0.45 11.08 16.80
N ARG A 118 -0.94 11.22 18.04
CA ARG A 118 -0.53 12.28 18.99
C ARG A 118 0.98 12.30 19.31
N THR A 119 1.69 11.21 19.07
CA THR A 119 3.08 11.00 19.50
C THR A 119 4.12 11.08 18.40
N LYS A 120 3.73 11.16 17.12
CA LYS A 120 4.66 11.15 15.97
C LYS A 120 4.14 12.04 14.83
N SER A 121 4.68 13.26 14.76
CA SER A 121 4.52 14.23 13.65
C SER A 121 3.10 14.63 13.23
N LEU A 122 3.01 15.70 12.44
CA LEU A 122 1.81 16.23 11.75
C LEU A 122 1.26 15.27 10.67
N THR A 123 1.49 13.97 10.79
CA THR A 123 1.12 12.97 9.80
C THR A 123 -0.27 12.44 10.10
N GLU A 124 -1.22 12.86 9.27
CA GLU A 124 -2.57 12.31 9.19
C GLU A 124 -2.55 10.96 8.48
N THR A 125 -3.34 10.01 8.96
CA THR A 125 -3.50 8.71 8.32
C THR A 125 -4.98 8.46 8.02
N VAL A 126 -5.27 8.11 6.77
CA VAL A 126 -6.58 7.64 6.34
C VAL A 126 -6.91 6.35 7.08
N CYS A 127 -8.07 6.28 7.71
CA CYS A 127 -8.57 5.11 8.39
C CYS A 127 -9.91 4.68 7.80
N VAL A 128 -10.19 3.38 7.85
CA VAL A 128 -11.40 2.76 7.31
C VAL A 128 -11.99 1.78 8.31
N ARG A 129 -13.30 1.58 8.23
CA ARG A 129 -13.99 0.55 9.02
C ARG A 129 -13.77 -0.84 8.42
N ALA A 130 -13.04 -1.70 9.12
CA ALA A 130 -12.64 -3.02 8.63
C ALA A 130 -13.83 -3.94 8.30
N SER A 131 -14.93 -3.84 9.07
CA SER A 131 -16.14 -4.65 8.89
C SER A 131 -16.93 -4.34 7.61
N GLN A 132 -16.65 -3.20 6.96
CA GLN A 132 -17.32 -2.80 5.70
C GLN A 132 -16.49 -3.17 4.46
N ILE A 133 -15.32 -3.77 4.63
CA ILE A 133 -14.46 -4.19 3.53
C ILE A 133 -14.95 -5.53 3.00
N ASP A 134 -15.58 -5.50 1.83
CA ASP A 134 -15.93 -6.70 1.07
C ASP A 134 -14.67 -7.28 0.42
N LYS A 135 -14.03 -8.23 1.11
CA LYS A 135 -12.79 -8.86 0.66
C LYS A 135 -13.00 -9.66 -0.64
N GLU A 136 -14.15 -10.32 -0.79
CA GLU A 136 -14.42 -11.18 -1.94
C GLU A 136 -14.58 -10.33 -3.21
N ALA A 137 -15.41 -9.29 -3.16
CA ALA A 137 -15.61 -8.39 -4.28
C ALA A 137 -14.32 -7.66 -4.68
N LEU A 138 -13.54 -7.18 -3.72
CA LEU A 138 -12.27 -6.49 -3.99
C LEU A 138 -11.21 -7.43 -4.57
N THR A 139 -11.15 -8.68 -4.10
CA THR A 139 -10.23 -9.70 -4.64
C THR A 139 -10.59 -10.08 -6.07
N ALA A 140 -11.88 -10.24 -6.38
CA ALA A 140 -12.34 -10.51 -7.74
C ALA A 140 -11.91 -9.41 -8.72
N ARG A 141 -12.09 -8.13 -8.33
CA ARG A 141 -11.67 -6.97 -9.13
C ARG A 141 -10.17 -6.91 -9.39
N MET A 142 -9.34 -7.41 -8.47
CA MET A 142 -7.89 -7.45 -8.69
C MET A 142 -7.49 -8.37 -9.85
N GLY A 143 -8.24 -9.45 -10.08
CA GLY A 143 -8.02 -10.38 -11.18
C GLY A 143 -8.34 -9.79 -12.56
N GLU A 144 -9.15 -8.74 -12.61
CA GLU A 144 -9.57 -8.07 -13.85
C GLU A 144 -8.57 -7.02 -14.33
N LEU A 145 -7.67 -6.56 -13.45
CA LEU A 145 -6.73 -5.50 -13.77
C LEU A 145 -5.47 -6.05 -14.47
N PRO A 146 -4.99 -5.39 -15.54
CA PRO A 146 -3.78 -5.82 -16.24
C PRO A 146 -2.58 -5.81 -15.31
N THR A 147 -1.72 -6.84 -15.37
CA THR A 147 -0.52 -6.88 -14.53
C THR A 147 0.42 -5.76 -14.97
N PRO A 148 0.78 -4.81 -14.08
CA PRO A 148 1.67 -3.73 -14.45
C PRO A 148 3.08 -4.26 -14.71
N GLU A 149 3.68 -3.83 -15.82
CA GLU A 149 5.09 -4.05 -16.13
C GLU A 149 5.92 -3.09 -15.27
N ILE A 150 6.53 -3.64 -14.22
CA ILE A 150 7.33 -2.89 -13.24
C ILE A 150 8.64 -3.66 -13.04
N ASP A 151 9.74 -3.01 -13.36
CA ASP A 151 11.08 -3.58 -13.15
C ASP A 151 11.56 -3.33 -11.72
N ASN A 152 11.46 -2.08 -11.26
CA ASN A 152 11.98 -1.63 -9.98
C ASN A 152 10.95 -0.77 -9.25
N VAL A 153 10.98 -0.83 -7.91
CA VAL A 153 10.11 -0.06 -7.02
C VAL A 153 10.94 0.67 -5.97
N THR A 154 10.40 1.77 -5.45
CA THR A 154 11.03 2.47 -4.33
C THR A 154 10.98 1.61 -3.05
N ILE A 155 11.86 1.88 -2.08
CA ILE A 155 11.79 1.25 -0.75
C ILE A 155 10.42 1.49 -0.09
N GLY A 156 9.82 2.68 -0.30
CA GLY A 156 8.49 3.01 0.20
C GLY A 156 7.41 2.09 -0.38
N SER A 157 7.36 1.99 -1.71
CA SER A 157 6.46 1.08 -2.43
C SER A 157 6.63 -0.37 -1.98
N ALA A 158 7.88 -0.88 -1.94
CA ALA A 158 8.17 -2.24 -1.50
C ALA A 158 7.64 -2.51 -0.08
N ARG A 159 7.87 -1.58 0.84
CA ARG A 159 7.38 -1.68 2.22
C ARG A 159 5.86 -1.70 2.30
N LEU A 160 5.18 -0.84 1.55
CA LEU A 160 3.71 -0.80 1.54
C LEU A 160 3.12 -2.09 0.96
N SER A 161 3.65 -2.57 -0.17
CA SER A 161 3.21 -3.80 -0.84
C SER A 161 3.41 -5.06 0.01
N LEU A 162 4.46 -5.07 0.86
CA LEU A 162 4.75 -6.17 1.78
C LEU A 162 4.13 -5.99 3.18
N GLY A 163 3.54 -4.83 3.47
CA GLY A 163 3.03 -4.52 4.81
C GLY A 163 4.09 -4.27 5.89
N ILE A 164 5.31 -3.90 5.48
CA ILE A 164 6.43 -3.62 6.38
C ILE A 164 6.33 -2.19 6.90
N GLN A 165 5.61 -2.03 8.01
CA GLN A 165 5.40 -0.73 8.66
C GLN A 165 6.70 -0.15 9.26
N SER A 166 7.59 -1.00 9.75
CA SER A 166 8.82 -0.59 10.44
C SER A 166 9.99 -0.49 9.45
N TYR A 167 10.58 0.69 9.29
CA TYR A 167 11.78 0.87 8.45
C TYR A 167 12.93 -0.05 8.88
N PRO A 168 13.24 -0.21 10.20
CA PRO A 168 14.24 -1.18 10.66
C PRO A 168 14.02 -2.63 10.19
N VAL A 169 12.76 -3.08 10.02
CA VAL A 169 12.47 -4.42 9.49
C VAL A 169 12.90 -4.53 8.04
N PHE A 170 12.65 -3.50 7.24
CA PHE A 170 13.10 -3.47 5.84
C PHE A 170 14.64 -3.43 5.75
N THR A 171 15.29 -2.58 6.55
CA THR A 171 16.77 -2.53 6.61
C THR A 171 17.35 -3.88 7.00
N ALA A 172 16.82 -4.52 8.04
CA ALA A 172 17.28 -5.85 8.45
C ALA A 172 17.04 -6.93 7.37
N ALA A 173 16.00 -6.79 6.54
CA ALA A 173 15.79 -7.66 5.39
C ALA A 173 16.83 -7.44 4.29
N VAL A 174 17.24 -6.20 4.05
CA VAL A 174 18.35 -5.86 3.13
C VAL A 174 19.68 -6.41 3.66
N ASP A 175 20.00 -6.14 4.93
CA ASP A 175 21.22 -6.63 5.59
C ASP A 175 21.26 -8.16 5.66
N GLY A 176 20.08 -8.79 5.80
CA GLY A 176 19.89 -10.23 5.73
C GLY A 176 19.87 -10.80 4.31
N GLU A 177 20.19 -10.01 3.29
CA GLU A 177 20.24 -10.40 1.87
C GLU A 177 18.92 -10.91 1.29
N LEU A 178 17.77 -10.59 1.91
CA LEU A 178 16.45 -10.86 1.34
C LEU A 178 16.11 -9.89 0.21
N PHE A 179 16.74 -8.71 0.22
CA PHE A 179 16.65 -7.72 -0.85
C PHE A 179 18.04 -7.24 -1.24
N LYS A 180 18.30 -7.20 -2.54
CA LYS A 180 19.46 -6.53 -3.14
C LYS A 180 18.99 -5.25 -3.80
N LEU A 181 19.47 -4.12 -3.27
CA LEU A 181 19.15 -2.80 -3.80
C LEU A 181 19.97 -2.52 -5.07
N ASN A 182 19.36 -1.81 -6.00
CA ASN A 182 20.07 -1.22 -7.13
C ASN A 182 20.92 -0.03 -6.68
N ALA A 183 21.78 0.48 -7.57
CA ALA A 183 22.65 1.62 -7.28
C ALA A 183 21.87 2.91 -6.91
N ASP A 184 20.67 3.06 -7.46
CA ASP A 184 19.71 4.14 -7.18
C ASP A 184 18.87 3.90 -5.92
N LYS A 185 19.16 2.85 -5.15
CA LYS A 185 18.44 2.41 -3.94
C LYS A 185 17.00 1.94 -4.19
N THR A 186 16.64 1.63 -5.44
CA THR A 186 15.38 0.92 -5.76
C THR A 186 15.52 -0.58 -5.50
N VAL A 187 14.39 -1.26 -5.42
CA VAL A 187 14.27 -2.71 -5.22
C VAL A 187 13.69 -3.32 -6.50
N PRO A 188 14.34 -4.33 -7.10
CA PRO A 188 13.72 -5.08 -8.19
C PRO A 188 12.38 -5.67 -7.77
N TYR A 189 11.31 -5.39 -8.53
CA TYR A 189 9.95 -5.78 -8.19
C TYR A 189 9.77 -7.29 -8.12
N VAL A 190 10.57 -8.04 -8.90
CA VAL A 190 10.63 -9.50 -8.80
C VAL A 190 11.01 -9.98 -7.40
N GLN A 191 11.95 -9.31 -6.71
CA GLN A 191 12.32 -9.67 -5.34
C GLN A 191 11.19 -9.40 -4.36
N VAL A 192 10.41 -8.33 -4.58
CA VAL A 192 9.21 -8.03 -3.78
C VAL A 192 8.16 -9.13 -3.96
N LYS A 193 7.91 -9.58 -5.20
CA LYS A 193 6.98 -10.68 -5.48
C LYS A 193 7.46 -12.01 -4.88
N ASP A 194 8.74 -12.32 -4.99
CA ASP A 194 9.28 -13.58 -4.47
C ASP A 194 9.30 -13.60 -2.95
N PHE A 195 9.61 -12.47 -2.31
CA PHE A 195 9.43 -12.29 -0.87
C PHE A 195 7.96 -12.49 -0.50
N ALA A 196 7.04 -11.81 -1.19
CA ALA A 196 5.61 -11.89 -0.92
C ALA A 196 5.09 -13.32 -1.06
N ARG A 197 5.56 -14.11 -2.04
CA ARG A 197 5.16 -15.51 -2.22
C ARG A 197 5.68 -16.43 -1.13
N ARG A 198 6.90 -16.19 -0.65
CA ARG A 198 7.58 -17.09 0.29
C ARG A 198 7.30 -16.77 1.74
N PHE A 199 7.26 -15.48 2.08
CA PHE A 199 7.21 -15.02 3.45
C PHE A 199 5.92 -14.27 3.76
N ILE A 200 5.50 -14.40 5.01
CA ILE A 200 4.41 -13.61 5.59
C ILE A 200 4.85 -13.06 6.96
N LEU A 201 4.52 -11.80 7.22
CA LEU A 201 4.86 -11.11 8.47
C LEU A 201 3.70 -11.15 9.46
N VAL A 202 4.01 -11.15 10.75
CA VAL A 202 3.05 -11.11 11.89
C VAL A 202 1.90 -10.12 11.69
N ASN A 203 2.18 -8.93 11.14
CA ASN A 203 1.14 -7.92 10.89
C ASN A 203 0.09 -8.39 9.87
N GLU A 204 0.52 -9.02 8.78
CA GLU A 204 -0.37 -9.56 7.76
C GLU A 204 -1.19 -10.73 8.32
N ILE A 205 -0.52 -11.66 9.02
CA ILE A 205 -1.20 -12.81 9.65
C ILE A 205 -2.28 -12.32 10.63
N GLY A 206 -1.97 -11.33 11.47
CA GLY A 206 -2.92 -10.78 12.44
C GLY A 206 -4.12 -10.11 11.79
N MET A 207 -3.93 -9.40 10.67
CA MET A 207 -5.03 -8.77 9.92
C MET A 207 -5.91 -9.77 9.18
N ARG A 208 -5.33 -10.88 8.71
CA ARG A 208 -6.09 -11.92 8.00
C ARG A 208 -6.84 -12.84 8.95
N SER A 209 -6.22 -13.25 10.06
CA SER A 209 -6.81 -14.17 11.04
C SER A 209 -7.73 -13.49 12.06
N GLY A 210 -7.63 -12.16 12.23
CA GLY A 210 -8.29 -11.43 13.32
C GLY A 210 -7.69 -11.70 14.70
N ILE A 211 -6.60 -12.46 14.79
CA ILE A 211 -5.94 -12.81 16.04
C ILE A 211 -5.06 -11.63 16.49
N GLY A 212 -5.23 -11.23 17.75
CA GLY A 212 -4.43 -10.16 18.35
C GLY A 212 -2.93 -10.46 18.29
N ARG A 213 -2.11 -9.47 17.92
CA ARG A 213 -0.64 -9.61 17.74
C ARG A 213 0.08 -10.27 18.92
N HIS A 214 -0.40 -10.08 20.14
CA HIS A 214 0.19 -10.65 21.35
C HIS A 214 -0.08 -12.16 21.52
N MET A 215 -1.15 -12.69 20.92
CA MET A 215 -1.49 -14.11 20.94
C MET A 215 -0.97 -14.84 19.69
N LEU A 216 -0.71 -14.11 18.60
CA LEU A 216 -0.41 -14.67 17.29
C LEU A 216 0.73 -15.70 17.30
N ARG A 217 1.79 -15.42 18.05
CA ARG A 217 2.94 -16.33 18.13
C ARG A 217 2.56 -17.67 18.75
N GLY A 218 1.89 -17.64 19.90
CA GLY A 218 1.43 -18.86 20.58
C GLY A 218 0.46 -19.65 19.69
N TRP A 219 -0.48 -18.95 19.04
CA TRP A 219 -1.41 -19.58 18.10
C TRP A 219 -0.70 -20.24 16.91
N LEU A 220 0.33 -19.61 16.33
CA LEU A 220 1.13 -20.21 15.26
C LEU A 220 1.89 -21.45 15.75
N GLU A 221 2.52 -21.36 16.92
CA GLU A 221 3.25 -22.48 17.55
C GLU A 221 2.32 -23.66 17.87
N ASP A 222 1.11 -23.39 18.36
CA ASP A 222 0.07 -24.40 18.63
C ASP A 222 -0.42 -25.12 17.35
N ASN A 223 -0.32 -24.45 16.20
CA ASN A 223 -0.61 -25.03 14.88
C ASN A 223 0.65 -25.60 14.19
N GLY A 224 1.78 -25.71 14.89
CA GLY A 224 3.02 -26.28 14.37
C GLY A 224 3.78 -25.37 13.42
N VAL A 225 3.45 -24.08 13.37
CA VAL A 225 4.08 -23.09 12.49
C VAL A 225 5.12 -22.29 13.27
N LEU A 226 6.39 -22.49 12.91
CA LEU A 226 7.53 -21.80 13.51
C LEU A 226 8.06 -20.70 12.58
N PRO A 227 8.66 -19.62 13.12
CA PRO A 227 9.29 -18.61 12.28
C PRO A 227 10.45 -19.23 11.50
N MET A 228 10.47 -19.02 10.18
CA MET A 228 11.59 -19.44 9.32
C MET A 228 12.84 -18.61 9.58
N ARG A 229 12.64 -17.33 9.92
CA ARG A 229 13.72 -16.37 10.10
C ARG A 229 13.31 -15.28 11.09
N ASP A 230 14.27 -14.90 11.94
CA ASP A 230 14.19 -13.72 12.77
C ASP A 230 15.19 -12.68 12.25
N LEU A 231 14.70 -11.49 11.91
CA LEU A 231 15.53 -10.36 11.48
C LEU A 231 16.15 -9.58 12.66
N GLY A 232 15.96 -10.03 13.90
CA GLY A 232 16.59 -9.44 15.09
C GLY A 232 16.01 -8.09 15.51
N VAL A 233 14.86 -7.71 14.93
CA VAL A 233 14.18 -6.44 15.18
C VAL A 233 12.70 -6.67 15.49
N LYS A 234 12.11 -5.78 16.28
CA LYS A 234 10.68 -5.88 16.64
C LYS A 234 9.81 -5.89 15.39
N GLY A 235 9.02 -6.96 15.23
CA GLY A 235 8.16 -7.19 14.06
C GLY A 235 8.87 -7.82 12.87
N GLY A 236 10.13 -8.26 13.02
CA GLY A 236 10.95 -8.89 12.00
C GLY A 236 10.89 -10.42 11.96
N LEU A 237 9.86 -11.04 12.54
CA LEU A 237 9.65 -12.49 12.41
C LEU A 237 9.01 -12.79 11.06
N LEU A 238 9.66 -13.66 10.29
CA LEU A 238 9.20 -14.13 8.99
C LEU A 238 8.77 -15.58 9.10
N TYR A 239 7.56 -15.86 8.62
CA TYR A 239 6.99 -17.20 8.57
C TYR A 239 6.92 -17.67 7.12
N ASP A 240 6.94 -18.98 6.93
CA ASP A 240 6.64 -19.58 5.64
C ASP A 240 5.18 -19.28 5.30
N ARG A 241 4.94 -18.66 4.14
CA ARG A 241 3.58 -18.27 3.76
C ARG A 241 2.67 -19.47 3.61
N GLN A 242 3.14 -20.53 2.94
CA GLN A 242 2.31 -21.70 2.67
C GLN A 242 1.87 -22.38 3.96
N GLN A 243 2.81 -22.59 4.90
CA GLN A 243 2.47 -23.19 6.21
C GLN A 243 1.45 -22.36 6.99
N VAL A 244 1.57 -21.03 6.95
CA VAL A 244 0.62 -20.13 7.60
C VAL A 244 -0.75 -20.18 6.92
N GLU A 245 -0.80 -20.15 5.59
CA GLU A 245 -2.06 -20.17 4.82
C GLU A 245 -2.78 -21.52 4.91
N ASP A 246 -2.04 -22.62 5.06
CA ASP A 246 -2.59 -23.96 5.31
C ASP A 246 -3.17 -24.11 6.73
N THR A 247 -2.86 -23.18 7.64
CA THR A 247 -3.42 -23.17 8.98
C THR A 247 -4.90 -22.76 8.92
N ARG A 248 -5.76 -23.50 9.63
CA ARG A 248 -7.21 -23.25 9.64
C ARG A 248 -7.52 -21.79 10.01
N GLY A 249 -8.28 -21.09 9.17
CA GLY A 249 -8.80 -19.74 9.45
C GLY A 249 -8.07 -18.57 8.77
N LEU A 250 -7.19 -18.82 7.80
CA LEU A 250 -6.50 -17.79 7.01
C LEU A 250 -6.84 -17.76 5.51
N ALA A 251 -7.50 -18.80 5.01
CA ALA A 251 -8.05 -18.89 3.65
C ALA A 251 -9.43 -18.23 3.56
#